data_AF-A0A353NMU7-F1
#
_entry.id   AF-A0A353NMU7-F1
#
_cell.length_a   1.000
_cell.length_b   1.000
_cell.length_c   1.000
_cell.angle_alpha   90.00
_cell.angle_beta   90.00
_cell.angle_gamma   90.00
#
_symmetry.space_group_name_H-M   'P 1'
#
loop_
_entity.id
_entity.type
_entity.pdbx_description
1 polymer ?
#
loop_
_entity_poly.entity_id
_entity_poly.type
_entity_poly.pdbx_seq_one_letter_code
_entity_poly.pdbx_strand_id
1 'polypeptide(L)'
;MADESAKEKFFNKEGTDWWVWWVSAGFIIVFIVAALINVDAVGAIVTASCAWVCDYFGAFWQILLIATFFLGLGLAIGKYGAIKLTDEKPDFTTFKWVAMIVTTLLAGGGVFFSASEPISHFLNPPPQYAGVVGGTMEAVAPALSMSYLHWGYLAWACLGGLSGVLLGYLHYEKGLPLKPRTLLYPILKEKAIDSMWGKLADAFAVIGVAAGTIGPIGFLGLQLADALNQLWGVPNTFTVQLVILVVVGIFYTLVTTTGLEKGIQHLANANVLLTFIVAGFILLWRCRNCLRIN
;
A
#
# COMPACT_ATOMS: atom_id res chain seq x y z
N MET A 1 -16.01 -16.20 -24.39
CA MET A 1 -17.05 -15.65 -23.52
C MET A 1 -16.95 -16.38 -22.20
N ALA A 2 -16.89 -15.69 -21.05
CA ALA A 2 -17.11 -16.39 -19.78
C ALA A 2 -18.50 -17.05 -19.84
N ASP A 3 -18.61 -18.28 -19.36
CA ASP A 3 -19.89 -19.00 -19.31
C ASP A 3 -20.96 -18.09 -18.69
N GLU A 4 -22.08 -17.93 -19.40
CA GLU A 4 -23.20 -17.10 -18.99
C GLU A 4 -23.71 -17.54 -17.60
N SER A 5 -23.58 -18.84 -17.29
CA SER A 5 -23.90 -19.41 -15.97
C SER A 5 -23.01 -18.89 -14.83
N ALA A 6 -21.74 -18.56 -15.10
CA ALA A 6 -20.81 -18.04 -14.11
C ALA A 6 -21.11 -16.56 -13.77
N LYS A 7 -21.58 -15.78 -14.76
CA LYS A 7 -22.06 -14.42 -14.53
C LYS A 7 -23.35 -14.44 -13.70
N GLU A 8 -24.31 -15.25 -14.12
CA GLU A 8 -25.65 -15.27 -13.54
C GLU A 8 -25.66 -15.77 -12.08
N LYS A 9 -24.84 -16.79 -11.75
CA LYS A 9 -24.72 -17.31 -10.37
C LYS A 9 -24.13 -16.31 -9.38
N PHE A 10 -23.30 -15.38 -9.84
CA PHE A 10 -22.62 -14.44 -8.96
C PHE A 10 -23.37 -13.12 -8.82
N PHE A 11 -23.91 -12.55 -9.90
CA PHE A 11 -24.75 -11.35 -9.80
C PHE A 11 -26.05 -11.62 -9.03
N ASN A 12 -26.52 -12.87 -8.97
CA ASN A 12 -27.63 -13.28 -8.09
C ASN A 12 -27.22 -13.60 -6.63
N LYS A 13 -25.92 -13.57 -6.30
CA LYS A 13 -25.41 -13.68 -4.92
C LYS A 13 -25.11 -12.28 -4.37
N GLU A 14 -26.15 -11.48 -4.21
CA GLU A 14 -26.06 -10.30 -3.35
C GLU A 14 -25.99 -10.76 -1.89
N GLY A 15 -24.86 -10.53 -1.23
CA GLY A 15 -24.67 -10.86 0.18
C GLY A 15 -23.21 -11.07 0.58
N THR A 16 -22.93 -10.87 1.86
CA THR A 16 -21.61 -11.14 2.45
C THR A 16 -21.27 -12.63 2.35
N ASP A 17 -20.11 -12.98 1.77
CA ASP A 17 -19.58 -14.35 1.82
C ASP A 17 -19.10 -14.61 3.26
N TRP A 18 -20.00 -15.11 4.10
CA TRP A 18 -19.75 -15.33 5.53
C TRP A 18 -18.52 -16.19 5.81
N TRP A 19 -18.17 -17.11 4.91
CA TRP A 19 -16.95 -17.90 5.06
C TRP A 19 -15.71 -17.02 4.95
N VAL A 20 -15.65 -16.14 3.94
CA VAL A 20 -14.53 -15.20 3.76
C VAL A 20 -14.46 -14.25 4.94
N TRP A 21 -15.62 -13.78 5.41
CA TRP A 21 -15.73 -12.91 6.57
C TRP A 21 -15.17 -13.57 7.84
N TRP A 22 -15.61 -14.79 8.18
CA TRP A 22 -15.16 -15.48 9.38
C TRP A 22 -13.66 -15.81 9.34
N VAL A 23 -13.13 -16.22 8.19
CA VAL A 23 -11.70 -16.52 8.06
C VAL A 23 -10.87 -15.24 8.21
N SER A 24 -11.25 -14.16 7.54
CA SER A 24 -10.48 -12.91 7.59
C SER A 24 -10.66 -12.16 8.92
N ALA A 25 -11.90 -11.84 9.31
CA ALA A 25 -12.19 -11.15 10.56
C ALA A 25 -11.80 -12.00 11.78
N GLY A 26 -12.05 -13.30 11.74
CA GLY A 26 -11.64 -14.21 12.82
C GLY A 26 -10.13 -14.23 13.01
N PHE A 27 -9.34 -14.29 11.93
CA PHE A 27 -7.88 -14.17 12.02
C PHE A 27 -7.45 -12.85 12.68
N ILE A 28 -8.02 -11.73 12.25
CA ILE A 28 -7.71 -10.40 12.81
C ILE A 28 -8.09 -10.32 14.30
N ILE A 29 -9.27 -10.81 14.68
CA ILE A 29 -9.73 -10.84 16.07
C ILE A 29 -8.80 -11.70 16.93
N VAL A 30 -8.43 -12.90 16.47
CA VAL A 30 -7.50 -13.77 17.18
C VAL A 30 -6.14 -13.10 17.35
N PHE A 31 -5.62 -12.44 16.31
CA PHE A 31 -4.38 -11.70 16.39
C PHE A 31 -4.43 -10.57 17.44
N ILE A 32 -5.51 -9.78 17.45
CA ILE A 32 -5.72 -8.70 18.43
C ILE A 32 -5.82 -9.27 19.84
N VAL A 33 -6.63 -10.31 20.06
CA VAL A 33 -6.80 -10.93 21.37
C VAL A 33 -5.47 -11.52 21.86
N ALA A 34 -4.71 -12.20 20.99
CA ALA A 34 -3.39 -12.71 21.34
C ALA A 34 -2.42 -11.59 21.75
N ALA A 35 -2.41 -10.47 21.01
CA ALA A 35 -1.57 -9.32 21.32
C ALA A 35 -1.97 -8.63 22.64
N LEU A 36 -3.26 -8.59 22.97
CA LEU A 36 -3.75 -8.08 24.25
C LEU A 36 -3.37 -8.98 25.43
N ILE A 37 -3.26 -10.29 25.22
CA ILE A 37 -2.84 -11.26 26.25
C ILE A 37 -1.33 -11.15 26.47
N ASN A 38 -0.52 -11.17 25.40
CA ASN A 38 0.93 -11.09 25.49
C ASN A 38 1.53 -10.52 24.20
N VAL A 39 1.78 -9.21 24.20
CA VAL A 39 2.34 -8.49 23.05
C VAL A 39 3.76 -8.94 22.71
N ASP A 40 4.57 -9.29 23.71
CA ASP A 40 5.96 -9.71 23.50
C ASP A 40 6.04 -11.07 22.80
N ALA A 41 5.18 -12.02 23.19
CA ALA A 41 5.08 -13.32 22.54
C ALA A 41 4.61 -13.20 21.09
N VAL A 42 3.59 -12.37 20.83
CA VAL A 42 3.13 -12.10 19.45
C VAL A 42 4.25 -11.43 18.64
N GLY A 43 4.95 -10.45 19.23
CA GLY A 43 6.11 -9.80 18.61
C GLY A 43 7.20 -10.79 18.22
N ALA A 44 7.57 -11.70 19.13
CA ALA A 44 8.56 -12.74 18.86
C ALA A 44 8.14 -13.68 17.72
N ILE A 45 6.87 -14.10 17.68
CA ILE A 45 6.33 -14.94 16.60
C ILE A 45 6.37 -14.20 15.26
N VAL A 46 5.95 -12.92 15.24
CA VAL A 46 5.98 -12.08 14.03
C VAL A 46 7.41 -11.92 13.52
N THR A 47 8.37 -11.62 14.41
CA THR A 47 9.79 -11.48 14.04
C THR A 47 10.36 -12.79 13.50
N ALA A 48 10.12 -13.92 14.17
CA ALA A 48 10.59 -15.22 13.72
C ALA A 48 9.96 -15.62 12.38
N SER A 49 8.68 -15.35 12.19
CA SER A 49 7.97 -15.63 10.92
C SER A 49 8.48 -14.74 9.79
N CYS A 50 8.74 -13.46 10.06
CA CYS A 50 9.34 -12.53 9.11
C CYS A 50 10.73 -13.01 8.66
N ALA A 51 11.60 -13.38 9.61
CA ALA A 51 12.93 -13.92 9.31
C ALA A 51 12.83 -15.18 8.44
N TRP A 52 11.94 -16.12 8.79
CA TRP A 52 11.71 -17.33 8.00
C TRP A 52 11.24 -17.02 6.57
N VAL A 53 10.30 -16.09 6.39
CA VAL A 53 9.85 -15.67 5.05
C VAL A 53 10.99 -15.03 4.26
N CYS A 54 11.80 -14.19 4.89
CA CYS A 54 12.97 -13.58 4.25
C CYS A 54 13.98 -14.62 3.79
N ASP A 55 14.30 -15.61 4.63
CA ASP A 55 15.29 -16.65 4.33
C ASP A 55 14.85 -17.57 3.19
N TYR A 56 13.58 -18.01 3.19
CA TYR A 56 13.10 -18.99 2.23
C TYR A 56 12.43 -18.39 0.98
N PHE A 57 11.80 -17.22 1.11
CA PHE A 57 11.04 -16.57 0.02
C PHE A 57 11.64 -15.23 -0.43
N GLY A 58 12.69 -14.72 0.23
CA GLY A 58 13.30 -13.43 -0.15
C GLY A 58 13.72 -13.39 -1.62
N ALA A 59 14.43 -14.41 -2.10
CA ALA A 59 14.83 -14.51 -3.50
C ALA A 59 13.64 -14.55 -4.47
N PHE A 60 12.57 -15.26 -4.10
CA PHE A 60 11.33 -15.29 -4.88
C PHE A 60 10.73 -13.89 -5.02
N TRP A 61 10.64 -13.12 -3.94
CA TRP A 61 10.13 -11.75 -3.99
C TRP A 61 10.98 -10.82 -4.84
N GLN A 62 12.31 -10.94 -4.78
CA GLN A 62 13.23 -10.15 -5.61
C GLN A 62 13.04 -10.44 -7.11
N ILE A 63 12.95 -11.72 -7.48
CA ILE A 63 12.71 -12.12 -8.88
C ILE A 63 11.32 -11.65 -9.33
N LEU A 64 10.30 -11.81 -8.48
CA LEU A 64 8.94 -11.40 -8.79
C LEU A 64 8.83 -9.89 -9.03
N LEU A 65 9.52 -9.08 -8.23
CA LEU A 65 9.60 -7.62 -8.40
C LEU A 65 10.18 -7.25 -9.76
N ILE A 66 11.32 -7.84 -10.13
CA ILE A 66 11.97 -7.60 -11.42
C ILE A 66 11.10 -8.09 -12.58
N ALA A 67 10.51 -9.28 -12.46
CA ALA A 67 9.66 -9.87 -13.49
C ALA A 67 8.42 -9.02 -13.74
N THR A 68 7.72 -8.59 -12.67
CA THR A 68 6.54 -7.74 -12.79
C THR A 68 6.87 -6.37 -13.40
N PHE A 69 8.04 -5.81 -13.10
CA PHE A 69 8.53 -4.60 -13.76
C PHE A 69 8.70 -4.76 -15.27
N PHE A 70 9.45 -5.77 -15.72
CA PHE A 70 9.66 -5.98 -17.16
C PHE A 70 8.38 -6.40 -17.89
N LEU A 71 7.49 -7.15 -17.23
CA LEU A 71 6.17 -7.48 -17.78
C LEU A 71 5.29 -6.23 -17.92
N GLY A 72 5.27 -5.36 -16.92
CA GLY A 72 4.56 -4.08 -16.98
C GLY A 72 5.10 -3.17 -18.08
N LEU A 73 6.41 -3.09 -18.21
CA LEU A 73 7.07 -2.33 -19.27
C LEU A 73 6.76 -2.90 -20.66
N GLY A 74 6.83 -4.22 -20.81
CA GLY A 74 6.50 -4.92 -22.06
C GLY A 74 5.03 -4.78 -22.44
N LEU A 75 4.13 -4.76 -21.46
CA LEU A 75 2.71 -4.48 -21.66
C LEU A 75 2.51 -3.03 -22.15
N ALA A 76 3.15 -2.06 -21.50
CA ALA A 76 2.98 -0.64 -21.80
C ALA A 76 3.54 -0.25 -23.18
N ILE A 77 4.71 -0.78 -23.57
CA ILE A 77 5.37 -0.46 -24.85
C ILE A 77 4.90 -1.38 -25.97
N GLY A 78 4.49 -2.60 -25.65
CA GLY A 78 4.09 -3.60 -26.62
C GLY A 78 2.72 -3.35 -27.24
N LYS A 79 2.35 -4.23 -28.18
CA LYS A 79 1.07 -4.17 -28.92
C LYS A 79 -0.19 -4.14 -28.04
N TYR A 80 -0.09 -4.64 -26.80
CA TYR A 80 -1.22 -4.71 -25.87
C TYR A 80 -1.45 -3.41 -25.11
N GLY A 81 -0.46 -2.51 -25.02
CA GLY A 81 -0.59 -1.22 -24.32
C GLY A 81 -1.55 -0.24 -25.01
N ALA A 82 -1.81 -0.45 -26.30
CA ALA A 82 -2.77 0.34 -27.07
C ALA A 82 -4.23 -0.16 -26.92
N ILE A 83 -4.46 -1.30 -26.27
CA ILE A 83 -5.80 -1.87 -26.10
C ILE A 83 -6.55 -1.09 -25.04
N LYS A 84 -7.76 -0.64 -25.39
CA LYS A 84 -8.69 -0.05 -24.44
C LYS A 84 -9.39 -1.15 -23.65
N LEU A 85 -9.52 -0.96 -22.34
CA LEU A 85 -10.21 -1.91 -21.46
C LEU A 85 -11.74 -1.86 -21.61
N THR A 86 -12.27 -0.76 -22.13
CA THR A 86 -13.68 -0.54 -22.41
C THR A 86 -13.80 0.49 -23.55
N ASP A 87 -14.90 0.44 -24.29
CA ASP A 87 -15.26 1.45 -25.30
C ASP A 87 -15.85 2.72 -24.68
N GLU A 88 -16.17 2.70 -23.38
CA GLU A 88 -16.70 3.85 -22.66
C GLU A 88 -15.65 4.95 -22.44
N LYS A 89 -16.13 6.19 -22.30
CA LYS A 89 -15.26 7.33 -22.00
C LYS A 89 -14.78 7.25 -20.55
N PRO A 90 -13.51 7.60 -20.24
CA PRO A 90 -13.04 7.64 -18.86
C PRO A 90 -13.86 8.62 -18.01
N ASP A 91 -14.27 8.18 -16.82
CA ASP A 91 -15.00 9.01 -15.85
C ASP A 91 -14.15 10.19 -15.33
N PHE A 92 -12.82 10.04 -15.35
CA PHE A 92 -11.88 11.01 -14.84
C PHE A 92 -10.92 11.47 -15.94
N THR A 93 -10.55 12.75 -15.90
CA THR A 93 -9.43 13.23 -16.71
C THR A 93 -8.13 12.55 -16.27
N THR A 94 -7.16 12.41 -17.17
CA THR A 94 -5.86 11.80 -16.88
C THR A 94 -5.19 12.41 -15.66
N PHE A 95 -5.23 13.74 -15.52
CA PHE A 95 -4.68 14.42 -14.35
C PHE A 95 -5.36 14.00 -13.05
N LYS A 96 -6.70 13.97 -13.01
CA LYS A 96 -7.46 13.53 -11.83
C LYS A 96 -7.17 12.07 -11.50
N TRP A 97 -7.09 11.21 -12.51
CA TRP A 97 -6.77 9.80 -12.33
C TRP A 97 -5.37 9.58 -11.75
N VAL A 98 -4.34 10.21 -12.31
CA VAL A 98 -2.97 10.16 -11.77
C VAL A 98 -2.92 10.70 -10.35
N ALA A 99 -3.58 11.85 -10.09
CA ALA A 99 -3.64 12.43 -8.76
C ALA A 99 -4.26 11.47 -7.74
N MET A 100 -5.36 10.79 -8.08
CA MET A 100 -5.98 9.78 -7.20
C MET A 100 -5.04 8.60 -6.91
N ILE A 101 -4.32 8.10 -7.92
CA ILE A 101 -3.38 6.99 -7.73
C ILE A 101 -2.25 7.38 -6.78
N VAL A 102 -1.61 8.53 -7.04
CA VAL A 102 -0.47 9.00 -6.25
C VAL A 102 -0.88 9.28 -4.81
N THR A 103 -2.05 9.88 -4.58
CA THR A 103 -2.53 10.19 -3.22
C THR A 103 -3.02 8.97 -2.45
N THR A 104 -3.61 8.00 -3.14
CA THR A 104 -4.12 6.78 -2.50
C THR A 104 -2.97 5.84 -2.12
N LEU A 105 -1.95 5.71 -2.97
CA LEU A 105 -0.90 4.71 -2.80
C LEU A 105 0.29 5.17 -1.94
N LEU A 106 0.56 6.48 -1.84
CA LEU A 106 1.67 6.97 -1.00
C LEU A 106 1.37 6.92 0.51
N ALA A 107 0.09 7.05 0.90
CA ALA A 107 -0.41 6.99 2.29
C ALA A 107 0.46 7.76 3.33
N GLY A 108 0.21 7.53 4.62
CA GLY A 108 1.02 8.12 5.70
C GLY A 108 2.45 7.57 5.76
N GLY A 109 2.65 6.34 5.29
CA GLY A 109 3.96 5.68 5.27
C GLY A 109 4.95 6.38 4.34
N GLY A 110 4.51 6.83 3.16
CA GLY A 110 5.38 7.52 2.21
C GLY A 110 5.98 8.80 2.79
N VAL A 111 5.21 9.58 3.56
CA VAL A 111 5.74 10.79 4.22
C VAL A 111 6.76 10.42 5.29
N PHE A 112 6.46 9.43 6.13
CA PHE A 112 7.36 8.98 7.19
C PHE A 112 8.70 8.46 6.63
N PHE A 113 8.63 7.52 5.69
CA PHE A 113 9.81 6.85 5.13
C PHE A 113 10.58 7.73 4.14
N SER A 114 9.95 8.74 3.52
CA SER A 114 10.66 9.68 2.63
C SER A 114 11.82 10.40 3.31
N ALA A 115 11.71 10.67 4.62
CA ALA A 115 12.77 11.27 5.41
C ALA A 115 13.56 10.22 6.20
N SER A 116 12.88 9.26 6.83
CA SER A 116 13.53 8.34 7.77
C SER A 116 14.38 7.28 7.09
N GLU A 117 13.97 6.75 5.93
CA GLU A 117 14.66 5.65 5.26
C GLU A 117 16.02 6.07 4.67
N PRO A 118 16.14 7.17 3.92
CA PRO A 118 17.45 7.63 3.44
C PRO A 118 18.41 7.94 4.59
N ILE A 119 17.92 8.53 5.69
CA ILE A 119 18.75 8.82 6.87
C ILE A 119 19.20 7.52 7.54
N SER A 120 18.30 6.54 7.68
CA SER A 120 18.61 5.23 8.23
C SER A 120 19.69 4.52 7.41
N HIS A 121 19.57 4.50 6.08
CA HIS A 121 20.57 3.92 5.19
C HIS A 121 21.88 4.73 5.14
N PHE A 122 21.83 6.03 5.38
CA PHE A 122 23.03 6.86 5.47
C PHE A 122 23.85 6.56 6.72
N LEU A 123 23.17 6.34 7.86
CA LEU A 123 23.81 5.95 9.12
C LEU A 123 24.22 4.47 9.13
N ASN A 124 23.45 3.62 8.46
CA ASN A 124 23.68 2.18 8.35
C ASN A 124 23.66 1.77 6.87
N PRO A 125 24.79 1.94 6.13
CA PRO A 125 24.87 1.62 4.72
C PRO A 125 24.40 0.20 4.40
N PRO A 126 23.61 0.00 3.32
CA PRO A 126 23.12 -1.32 2.96
C PRO A 126 24.25 -2.34 2.74
N PRO A 127 24.10 -3.61 3.15
CA PRO A 127 25.18 -4.60 3.13
C PRO A 127 25.85 -4.83 1.76
N GLN A 128 25.14 -4.60 0.66
CA GLN A 128 25.70 -4.70 -0.69
C GLN A 128 26.75 -3.62 -1.01
N TYR A 129 26.84 -2.57 -0.19
CA TYR A 129 27.87 -1.52 -0.27
C TYR A 129 28.96 -1.75 0.79
N ALA A 130 29.57 -2.94 0.76
CA ALA A 130 30.60 -3.33 1.71
C ALA A 130 31.76 -2.31 1.74
N GLY A 131 32.22 -1.95 2.93
CA GLY A 131 33.33 -1.00 3.15
C GLY A 131 32.92 0.47 3.25
N VAL A 132 31.66 0.82 2.98
CA VAL A 132 31.16 2.18 3.18
C VAL A 132 30.86 2.41 4.67
N VAL A 133 31.46 3.45 5.23
CA VAL A 133 31.24 3.85 6.62
C VAL A 133 30.03 4.78 6.71
N GLY A 134 29.07 4.46 7.57
CA GLY A 134 27.88 5.28 7.80
C GLY A 134 28.20 6.69 8.30
N GLY A 135 27.37 7.66 7.96
CA GLY A 135 27.56 9.07 8.36
C GLY A 135 28.60 9.83 7.52
N THR A 136 29.27 9.18 6.56
CA THR A 136 30.28 9.80 5.70
C THR A 136 29.71 10.26 4.36
N MET A 137 30.42 11.13 3.64
CA MET A 137 30.00 11.57 2.31
C MET A 137 29.83 10.40 1.32
N GLU A 138 30.64 9.34 1.47
CA GLU A 138 30.57 8.13 0.64
C GLU A 138 29.27 7.34 0.86
N ALA A 139 28.61 7.49 2.02
CA ALA A 139 27.34 6.83 2.33
C ALA A 139 26.11 7.47 1.68
N VAL A 140 26.23 8.70 1.15
CA VAL A 140 25.08 9.44 0.58
C VAL A 140 24.49 8.72 -0.63
N ALA A 141 25.33 8.33 -1.60
CA ALA A 141 24.86 7.67 -2.81
C ALA A 141 24.27 6.27 -2.53
N PRO A 142 24.92 5.38 -1.74
CA PRO A 142 24.34 4.12 -1.27
C PRO A 142 22.99 4.24 -0.56
N ALA A 143 22.83 5.29 0.27
CA ALA A 143 21.59 5.49 1.02
C ALA A 143 20.43 5.89 0.11
N LEU A 144 20.68 6.83 -0.80
CA LEU A 144 19.69 7.27 -1.78
C LEU A 144 19.37 6.17 -2.79
N SER A 145 20.35 5.42 -3.28
CA SER A 145 20.11 4.34 -4.24
C SER A 145 19.18 3.27 -3.69
N MET A 146 19.34 2.88 -2.42
CA MET A 146 18.46 1.92 -1.77
C MET A 146 17.05 2.48 -1.57
N SER A 147 16.94 3.74 -1.15
CA SER A 147 15.63 4.40 -1.01
C SER A 147 14.91 4.51 -2.37
N TYR A 148 15.63 4.83 -3.45
CA TYR A 148 15.08 4.85 -4.80
C TYR A 148 14.70 3.45 -5.31
N LEU A 149 15.39 2.40 -4.87
CA LEU A 149 14.99 1.03 -5.19
C LEU A 149 13.63 0.68 -4.57
N HIS A 150 13.42 1.03 -3.30
CA HIS A 150 12.19 0.72 -2.56
C HIS A 150 11.00 1.59 -2.93
N TRP A 151 11.22 2.81 -3.41
CA TRP A 151 10.13 3.77 -3.70
C TRP A 151 10.05 4.22 -5.17
N GLY A 152 10.99 3.78 -6.00
CA GLY A 152 11.06 4.10 -7.42
C GLY A 152 10.29 3.12 -8.30
N TYR A 153 10.65 3.07 -9.58
CA TYR A 153 9.85 2.40 -10.62
C TYR A 153 9.56 0.92 -10.35
N LEU A 154 10.51 0.19 -9.73
CA LEU A 154 10.35 -1.22 -9.43
C LEU A 154 9.18 -1.46 -8.45
N ALA A 155 9.11 -0.68 -7.37
CA ALA A 155 8.01 -0.75 -6.41
C ALA A 155 6.66 -0.39 -7.07
N TRP A 156 6.62 0.66 -7.88
CA TRP A 156 5.38 1.05 -8.56
C TRP A 156 4.90 0.04 -9.60
N ALA A 157 5.81 -0.69 -10.25
CA ALA A 157 5.42 -1.70 -11.21
C ALA A 157 4.81 -2.96 -10.55
N CYS A 158 5.21 -3.28 -9.31
CA CYS A 158 4.55 -4.35 -8.54
C CYS A 158 3.31 -3.88 -7.78
N LEU A 159 3.13 -2.57 -7.55
CA LEU A 159 1.99 -1.95 -6.85
C LEU A 159 0.70 -1.94 -7.68
N GLY A 160 0.26 -3.13 -8.10
CA GLY A 160 -1.08 -3.36 -8.61
C GLY A 160 -1.33 -2.93 -10.05
N GLY A 161 -0.33 -2.41 -10.79
CA GLY A 161 -0.51 -2.04 -12.20
C GLY A 161 -0.94 -3.22 -13.06
N LEU A 162 -0.19 -4.33 -13.02
CA LEU A 162 -0.51 -5.54 -13.78
C LEU A 162 -1.80 -6.21 -13.32
N SER A 163 -2.03 -6.31 -12.00
CA SER A 163 -3.26 -6.93 -11.48
C SER A 163 -4.48 -6.05 -11.75
N GLY A 164 -4.34 -4.72 -11.71
CA GLY A 164 -5.39 -3.77 -12.06
C GLY A 164 -5.78 -3.87 -13.53
N VAL A 165 -4.80 -3.96 -14.45
CA VAL A 165 -5.09 -4.18 -15.88
C VAL A 165 -5.76 -5.53 -16.11
N LEU A 166 -5.25 -6.60 -15.50
CA LEU A 166 -5.84 -7.94 -15.64
C LEU A 166 -7.27 -7.99 -15.07
N LEU A 167 -7.48 -7.43 -13.88
CA LEU A 167 -8.80 -7.40 -13.25
C LEU A 167 -9.77 -6.53 -14.05
N GLY A 168 -9.32 -5.37 -14.54
CA GLY A 168 -10.10 -4.51 -15.42
C GLY A 168 -10.50 -5.21 -16.71
N TYR A 169 -9.57 -5.88 -17.39
CA TYR A 169 -9.87 -6.69 -18.57
C TYR A 169 -10.89 -7.79 -18.25
N LEU A 170 -10.69 -8.56 -17.18
CA LEU A 170 -11.63 -9.62 -16.79
C LEU A 170 -13.00 -9.08 -16.41
N HIS A 171 -13.07 -7.89 -15.83
CA HIS A 171 -14.33 -7.25 -15.49
C HIS A 171 -15.06 -6.72 -16.72
N TYR A 172 -14.44 -5.83 -17.48
CA TYR A 172 -15.09 -5.14 -18.60
C TYR A 172 -15.33 -6.07 -19.81
N GLU A 173 -14.36 -6.92 -20.17
CA GLU A 173 -14.50 -7.80 -21.34
C GLU A 173 -15.21 -9.12 -21.01
N LYS A 174 -15.04 -9.63 -19.79
CA LYS A 174 -15.62 -10.93 -19.40
C LYS A 174 -16.77 -10.83 -18.42
N GLY A 175 -17.13 -9.64 -17.94
CA GLY A 175 -18.22 -9.44 -16.97
C GLY A 175 -17.97 -10.17 -15.64
N LEU A 176 -16.71 -10.42 -15.28
CA LEU A 176 -16.35 -11.08 -14.02
C LEU A 176 -16.33 -10.08 -12.86
N PRO A 177 -16.52 -10.52 -11.61
CA PRO A 177 -16.61 -9.59 -10.49
C PRO A 177 -15.26 -8.95 -10.14
N LEU A 178 -15.30 -7.74 -9.58
CA LEU A 178 -14.12 -7.05 -9.04
C LEU A 178 -13.73 -7.61 -7.66
N LYS A 179 -13.36 -8.90 -7.62
CA LYS A 179 -12.87 -9.59 -6.42
C LYS A 179 -11.44 -10.12 -6.65
N PRO A 180 -10.59 -10.19 -5.62
CA PRO A 180 -9.25 -10.77 -5.72
C PRO A 180 -9.23 -12.14 -6.39
N ARG A 181 -10.20 -13.01 -6.08
CA ARG A 181 -10.33 -14.34 -6.70
C ARG A 181 -10.42 -14.32 -8.22
N THR A 182 -10.91 -13.25 -8.82
CA THR A 182 -11.02 -13.09 -10.28
C THR A 182 -9.65 -13.12 -10.95
N LEU A 183 -8.59 -12.69 -10.26
CA LEU A 183 -7.22 -12.78 -10.77
C LEU A 183 -6.76 -14.23 -11.00
N LEU A 184 -7.40 -15.22 -10.38
CA LEU A 184 -7.12 -16.65 -10.59
C LEU A 184 -7.86 -17.23 -11.81
N TYR A 185 -8.82 -16.50 -12.39
CA TYR A 185 -9.62 -16.98 -13.51
C TYR A 185 -8.81 -17.42 -14.74
N PRO A 186 -7.69 -16.77 -15.14
CA PRO A 186 -6.91 -17.24 -16.30
C PRO A 186 -6.45 -18.70 -16.18
N ILE A 187 -6.15 -19.15 -14.95
CA ILE A 187 -5.63 -20.49 -14.64
C ILE A 187 -6.77 -21.44 -14.23
N LEU A 188 -7.62 -21.03 -13.29
CA LEU A 188 -8.64 -21.88 -12.69
C LEU A 188 -10.01 -21.80 -13.39
N LYS A 189 -10.18 -20.87 -14.32
CA LYS A 189 -11.45 -20.60 -15.03
C LYS A 189 -12.61 -20.42 -14.04
N GLU A 190 -13.76 -21.03 -14.29
CA GLU A 190 -14.98 -20.91 -13.48
C GLU A 190 -14.74 -21.35 -12.03
N LYS A 191 -13.79 -22.28 -11.79
CA LYS A 191 -13.42 -22.68 -10.43
C LYS A 191 -12.84 -21.52 -9.62
N ALA A 192 -12.27 -20.49 -10.24
CA ALA A 192 -11.79 -19.30 -9.51
C ALA A 192 -12.92 -18.59 -8.75
N ILE A 193 -14.16 -18.68 -9.23
CA ILE A 193 -15.29 -17.92 -8.68
C ILE A 193 -15.96 -18.71 -7.55
N ASP A 194 -16.21 -20.00 -7.77
CA ASP A 194 -17.03 -20.82 -6.87
C ASP A 194 -16.22 -21.75 -5.94
N SER A 195 -14.93 -21.95 -6.20
CA SER A 195 -14.13 -22.90 -5.42
C SER A 195 -13.62 -22.34 -4.10
N MET A 196 -13.17 -23.26 -3.24
CA MET A 196 -12.52 -22.91 -2.00
C MET A 196 -11.23 -22.10 -2.20
N TRP A 197 -10.51 -22.33 -3.29
CA TRP A 197 -9.30 -21.58 -3.63
C TRP A 197 -9.60 -20.10 -3.93
N GLY A 198 -10.72 -19.82 -4.60
CA GLY A 198 -11.18 -18.46 -4.83
C GLY A 198 -11.53 -17.74 -3.53
N LYS A 199 -12.28 -18.42 -2.65
CA LYS A 199 -12.61 -17.87 -1.34
C LYS A 199 -11.36 -17.62 -0.47
N LEU A 200 -10.40 -18.55 -0.46
CA LEU A 200 -9.12 -18.37 0.23
C LEU A 200 -8.36 -17.16 -0.30
N ALA A 201 -8.31 -16.96 -1.62
CA ALA A 201 -7.66 -15.80 -2.22
C ALA A 201 -8.29 -14.49 -1.76
N ASP A 202 -9.62 -14.41 -1.69
CA ASP A 202 -10.30 -13.24 -1.14
C ASP A 202 -9.97 -13.03 0.35
N ALA A 203 -9.99 -14.10 1.16
CA ALA A 203 -9.69 -14.01 2.59
C ALA A 203 -8.26 -13.53 2.85
N PHE A 204 -7.27 -14.10 2.15
CA PHE A 204 -5.88 -13.66 2.24
C PHE A 204 -5.68 -12.25 1.72
N ALA A 205 -6.41 -11.82 0.68
CA ALA A 205 -6.36 -10.44 0.23
C ALA A 205 -6.89 -9.46 1.29
N VAL A 206 -8.00 -9.79 1.97
CA VAL A 206 -8.52 -8.96 3.09
C VAL A 206 -7.51 -8.89 4.23
N ILE A 207 -6.94 -10.04 4.64
CA ILE A 207 -5.90 -10.09 5.69
C ILE A 207 -4.68 -9.28 5.27
N GLY A 208 -4.22 -9.41 4.02
CA GLY A 208 -3.07 -8.70 3.48
C GLY A 208 -3.26 -7.19 3.44
N VAL A 209 -4.44 -6.72 3.00
CA VAL A 209 -4.79 -5.29 3.01
C VAL A 209 -4.84 -4.76 4.44
N ALA A 210 -5.45 -5.50 5.37
CA ALA A 210 -5.48 -5.11 6.78
C ALA A 210 -4.06 -5.01 7.36
N ALA A 211 -3.24 -6.05 7.20
CA ALA A 211 -1.86 -6.08 7.67
C ALA A 211 -1.00 -4.96 7.08
N GLY A 212 -1.15 -4.69 5.77
CA GLY A 212 -0.43 -3.62 5.09
C GLY A 212 -0.86 -2.20 5.50
N THR A 213 -2.12 -2.04 5.94
CA THR A 213 -2.69 -0.71 6.25
C THR A 213 -2.53 -0.33 7.73
N ILE A 214 -2.58 -1.30 8.65
CA ILE A 214 -2.50 -1.06 10.10
C ILE A 214 -1.16 -0.42 10.50
N GLY A 215 -0.05 -0.88 9.92
CA GLY A 215 1.30 -0.35 10.21
C GLY A 215 1.43 1.16 9.90
N PRO A 216 1.14 1.60 8.66
CA PRO A 216 1.11 3.02 8.30
C PRO A 216 0.20 3.88 9.18
N ILE A 217 -0.98 3.37 9.56
CA ILE A 217 -1.89 4.07 10.49
C ILE A 217 -1.22 4.25 11.86
N GLY A 218 -0.54 3.21 12.37
CA GLY A 218 0.22 3.30 13.62
C GLY A 218 1.32 4.38 13.58
N PHE A 219 2.07 4.46 12.47
CA PHE A 219 3.09 5.51 12.29
C PHE A 219 2.50 6.92 12.27
N LEU A 220 1.28 7.10 11.76
CA LEU A 220 0.60 8.39 11.81
C LEU A 220 0.25 8.81 13.24
N GLY A 221 -0.19 7.86 14.08
CA GLY A 221 -0.43 8.10 15.50
C GLY A 221 0.85 8.53 16.23
N LEU A 222 1.96 7.84 15.97
CA LEU A 222 3.28 8.18 16.52
C LEU A 222 3.76 9.57 16.06
N GLN A 223 3.68 9.85 14.76
CA GLN A 223 4.11 11.14 14.19
C GLN A 223 3.29 12.31 14.72
N LEU A 224 1.97 12.15 14.84
CA LEU A 224 1.13 13.22 15.38
C LEU A 224 1.41 13.43 16.87
N ALA A 225 1.54 12.36 17.66
CA ALA A 225 1.93 12.49 19.07
C ALA A 225 3.27 13.21 19.24
N ASP A 226 4.25 12.91 18.38
CA ASP A 226 5.55 13.56 18.38
C ASP A 226 5.45 15.05 17.99
N ALA A 227 4.63 15.38 16.97
CA ALA A 227 4.36 16.77 16.60
C ALA A 227 3.70 17.56 17.74
N LEU A 228 2.72 16.96 18.45
CA LEU A 228 2.09 17.58 19.62
C LEU A 228 3.10 17.79 20.75
N ASN A 229 4.04 16.86 20.93
CA ASN A 229 5.12 17.00 21.91
C ASN A 229 6.03 18.18 21.57
N GLN A 230 6.49 18.29 20.33
CA GLN A 230 7.39 19.35 19.90
C GLN A 230 6.73 20.74 19.92
N LEU A 231 5.44 20.84 19.58
CA LEU A 231 4.73 22.13 19.49
C LEU A 231 4.14 22.59 20.83
N TRP A 232 3.61 21.65 21.62
CA TRP A 232 2.78 21.96 22.80
C TRP A 232 3.20 21.20 24.06
N GLY A 233 4.26 20.41 24.02
CA GLY A 233 4.77 19.66 25.18
C GLY A 233 3.89 18.48 25.60
N VAL A 234 2.92 18.05 24.78
CA VAL A 234 2.07 16.90 25.09
C VAL A 234 2.93 15.62 25.12
N PRO A 235 2.91 14.80 26.19
CA PRO A 235 3.75 13.61 26.27
C PRO A 235 3.50 12.60 25.14
N ASN A 236 4.56 12.15 24.47
CA ASN A 236 4.47 11.08 23.47
C ASN A 236 4.42 9.71 24.17
N THR A 237 3.23 9.33 24.62
CA THR A 237 2.96 8.05 25.31
C THR A 237 1.98 7.19 24.53
N PHE A 238 1.97 5.88 24.81
CA PHE A 238 1.02 4.93 24.20
C PHE A 238 -0.44 5.42 24.33
N THR A 239 -0.81 5.95 25.50
CA THR A 239 -2.18 6.47 25.74
C THR A 239 -2.51 7.63 24.80
N VAL A 240 -1.59 8.58 24.60
CA VAL A 240 -1.81 9.72 23.70
C VAL A 240 -1.93 9.24 22.25
N GLN A 241 -1.05 8.34 21.81
CA GLN A 241 -1.11 7.74 20.48
C GLN A 241 -2.45 7.00 20.26
N LEU A 242 -2.90 6.21 21.24
CA LEU A 242 -4.18 5.49 21.18
C LEU A 242 -5.37 6.45 21.09
N VAL A 243 -5.39 7.51 21.90
CA VAL A 243 -6.45 8.53 21.85
C VAL A 243 -6.49 9.21 20.48
N ILE A 244 -5.33 9.58 19.92
CA ILE A 244 -5.24 10.13 18.57
C ILE A 244 -5.86 9.17 17.54
N LEU A 245 -5.48 7.90 17.57
CA LEU A 245 -5.98 6.90 16.64
C LEU A 245 -7.49 6.67 16.77
N VAL A 246 -8.01 6.62 17.99
CA VAL A 246 -9.45 6.48 18.26
C VAL A 246 -10.22 7.69 17.72
N VAL A 247 -9.73 8.91 17.98
CA VAL A 247 -10.37 10.14 17.50
C VAL A 247 -10.38 10.19 15.97
N VAL A 248 -9.24 9.93 15.33
CA VAL A 248 -9.13 9.87 13.86
C VAL A 248 -10.03 8.78 13.28
N GLY A 249 -10.09 7.62 13.93
CA GLY A 249 -10.99 6.51 13.56
C GLY A 249 -12.46 6.91 13.60
N ILE A 250 -12.90 7.56 14.68
CA ILE A 250 -14.27 8.07 14.82
C ILE A 250 -14.58 9.07 13.70
N PHE A 251 -13.70 10.03 13.45
CA PHE A 251 -13.88 11.00 12.36
C PHE A 251 -13.98 10.30 10.99
N TYR A 252 -13.11 9.34 10.72
CA TYR A 252 -13.14 8.57 9.48
C TYR A 252 -14.45 7.78 9.32
N THR A 253 -14.90 7.08 10.37
CA THR A 253 -16.17 6.33 10.36
C THR A 253 -17.36 7.26 10.15
N LEU A 254 -17.41 8.41 10.84
CA LEU A 254 -18.49 9.37 10.65
C LEU A 254 -18.52 9.89 9.21
N VAL A 255 -17.38 10.29 8.66
CA VAL A 255 -17.29 10.82 7.30
C VAL A 255 -17.69 9.78 6.24
N THR A 256 -17.28 8.53 6.41
CA THR A 256 -17.59 7.45 5.46
C THR A 256 -19.03 6.95 5.54
N THR A 257 -19.63 6.91 6.73
CA THR A 257 -21.02 6.43 6.91
C THR A 257 -22.07 7.49 6.59
N THR A 258 -21.75 8.77 6.73
CA THR A 258 -22.69 9.87 6.47
C THR A 258 -22.77 10.31 5.00
N GLY A 259 -22.05 9.62 4.10
CA GLY A 259 -22.05 9.97 2.67
C GLY A 259 -21.43 11.34 2.41
N LEU A 260 -20.51 11.80 3.27
CA LEU A 260 -19.77 13.05 3.13
C LEU A 260 -18.69 12.93 2.03
N GLU A 261 -19.02 12.33 0.87
CA GLU A 261 -18.12 12.12 -0.26
C GLU A 261 -17.51 13.45 -0.72
N LYS A 262 -18.31 14.52 -0.70
CA LYS A 262 -17.81 15.88 -0.95
C LYS A 262 -16.74 16.28 0.08
N GLY A 263 -16.96 16.00 1.37
CA GLY A 263 -15.99 16.31 2.44
C GLY A 263 -14.65 15.58 2.25
N ILE A 264 -14.70 14.28 1.93
CA ILE A 264 -13.50 13.48 1.61
C ILE A 264 -12.74 14.10 0.44
N GLN A 265 -13.45 14.47 -0.63
CA GLN A 265 -12.82 15.07 -1.80
C GLN A 265 -12.13 16.40 -1.47
N HIS A 266 -12.74 17.24 -0.62
CA HIS A 266 -12.12 18.50 -0.18
C HIS A 266 -10.87 18.26 0.67
N LEU A 267 -10.93 17.31 1.61
CA LEU A 267 -9.77 16.93 2.44
C LEU A 267 -8.64 16.35 1.59
N ALA A 268 -8.95 15.50 0.61
CA ALA A 268 -7.97 14.94 -0.32
C ALA A 268 -7.29 16.04 -1.15
N ASN A 269 -8.06 17.00 -1.69
CA ASN A 269 -7.52 18.13 -2.45
C ASN A 269 -6.63 19.03 -1.57
N ALA A 270 -7.05 19.31 -0.34
CA ALA A 270 -6.27 20.09 0.62
C ALA A 270 -4.95 19.39 1.00
N ASN A 271 -4.98 18.07 1.21
CA ASN A 271 -3.80 17.27 1.48
C ASN A 271 -2.79 17.36 0.33
N VAL A 272 -3.25 17.18 -0.92
CA VAL A 272 -2.40 17.32 -2.12
C VAL A 272 -1.75 18.69 -2.20
N LEU A 273 -2.55 19.75 -2.03
CA LEU A 273 -2.04 21.11 -2.06
C LEU A 273 -0.97 21.34 -0.98
N LEU A 274 -1.24 20.89 0.26
CA LEU A 274 -0.31 20.99 1.36
C LEU A 274 1.00 20.24 1.07
N THR A 275 0.92 19.03 0.50
CA THR A 275 2.10 18.27 0.07
C THR A 275 2.95 19.08 -0.90
N PHE A 276 2.35 19.70 -1.92
CA PHE A 276 3.10 20.52 -2.88
C PHE A 276 3.72 21.77 -2.23
N ILE A 277 3.00 22.42 -1.32
CA ILE A 277 3.52 23.58 -0.58
C ILE A 277 4.74 23.18 0.26
N VAL A 278 4.64 22.09 1.03
CA VAL A 278 5.75 21.61 1.88
C VAL A 278 6.94 21.17 1.03
N ALA A 279 6.70 20.40 -0.04
CA ALA A 279 7.75 19.97 -0.96
C ALA A 279 8.45 21.17 -1.61
N GLY A 280 7.67 22.15 -2.09
CA GLY A 280 8.20 23.39 -2.67
C GLY A 280 9.00 24.20 -1.66
N PHE A 281 8.52 24.33 -0.43
CA PHE A 281 9.23 24.99 0.66
C PHE A 281 10.58 24.32 0.93
N ILE A 282 10.62 22.99 1.08
CA ILE A 282 11.85 22.24 1.35
C ILE A 282 12.86 22.42 0.22
N LEU A 283 12.43 22.29 -1.03
CA LEU A 283 13.31 22.42 -2.21
C LEU A 283 13.90 23.83 -2.32
N LEU A 284 13.07 24.86 -2.17
CA LEU A 284 13.51 26.26 -2.30
C LEU A 284 14.36 26.71 -1.11
N TRP A 285 14.02 26.28 0.11
CA TRP A 285 14.74 26.65 1.32
C TRP A 285 16.13 26.02 1.38
N ARG A 286 16.27 24.72 1.04
CA ARG A 286 17.58 24.04 1.03
C ARG A 286 18.49 24.46 -0.12
N CYS A 287 17.94 24.74 -1.31
CA CYS A 287 18.76 25.17 -2.46
C CYS A 287 19.52 26.48 -2.19
N ARG A 288 18.99 27.37 -1.33
CA ARG A 288 19.69 28.61 -0.92
C ARG A 288 20.89 28.38 0.01
N ASN A 289 20.90 27.28 0.80
CA ASN A 289 21.95 27.02 1.79
C ASN A 289 22.99 25.99 1.33
N CYS A 290 22.65 25.07 0.42
CA CYS A 290 23.64 24.14 -0.16
C CYS A 290 24.65 24.83 -1.10
N LEU A 291 24.26 25.93 -1.76
CA LEU A 291 25.17 26.75 -2.58
C LEU A 291 26.18 27.59 -1.76
N ARG A 292 26.14 27.50 -0.42
CA ARG A 292 27.08 28.17 0.49
C ARG A 292 28.10 27.23 1.15
N ILE A 293 28.09 25.95 0.81
CA ILE A 293 29.14 25.02 1.24
C ILE A 293 30.23 25.05 0.17
N ASN A 294 31.05 26.10 0.23
CA ASN A 294 32.41 26.13 -0.31
C ASN A 294 33.37 26.11 0.88
#